data_AF-A0A2U3IBG7-F1
#
_entry.id   AF-A0A2U3IBG7-F1
#
_cell.length_a   1.000
_cell.length_b   1.000
_cell.length_c   1.000
_cell.angle_alpha   90.00
_cell.angle_beta   90.00
_cell.angle_gamma   90.00
#
_symmetry.space_group_name_H-M   'P 1'
#
loop_
_entity.id
_entity.type
_entity.pdbx_description
1 polymer ?
#
loop_
_entity_poly.entity_id
_entity_poly.type
_entity_poly.pdbx_seq_one_letter_code
_entity_poly.pdbx_strand_id
1 'polypeptide(L)'
;MSEAPYLLIDAGNSRIKWSLVDQAGAALANGAFEHAHHSTLADDAALDAWSDLSTPASAWISNVAGTPVQNRIQRLIDARWPALPRTVVRARAAQCGVTNTYADPARLGSDRWAGMIAARAAYPGEHLLVATFGTATTLEALRADGVFTGGLIAPGWSLMMESLGSHTAQLPTLDAASAREALNRTRSLFATDTAAALSAGCLLAQAALIERAWHDLKADWQAEVRLVLGGGAANEIVGALDVPHTRHDSLVLSGLALIARDATARHSS
;
A
#
# COMPACT_ATOMS: atom_id res chain seq x y z
N MET A 1 8.85 0.00 -32.94
CA MET A 1 7.51 0.33 -32.41
C MET A 1 7.58 0.08 -30.91
N SER A 2 7.24 1.05 -30.06
CA SER A 2 7.21 0.83 -28.62
C SER A 2 6.11 -0.17 -28.29
N GLU A 3 6.41 -1.21 -27.51
CA GLU A 3 5.42 -2.16 -27.03
C GLU A 3 4.37 -1.45 -26.16
N ALA A 4 3.12 -1.93 -26.21
CA ALA A 4 2.02 -1.29 -25.49
C ALA A 4 2.22 -1.40 -23.96
N PRO A 5 1.90 -0.35 -23.17
CA PRO A 5 2.14 -0.31 -21.72
C PRO A 5 1.18 -1.19 -20.91
N TYR A 6 1.42 -1.32 -19.60
CA TYR A 6 0.49 -1.94 -18.66
C TYR A 6 -0.24 -0.90 -17.83
N LEU A 7 -1.54 -1.10 -17.60
CA LEU A 7 -2.30 -0.35 -16.60
C LEU A 7 -2.28 -1.11 -15.27
N LEU A 8 -1.76 -0.47 -14.23
CA LEU A 8 -1.67 -1.04 -12.88
C LEU A 8 -2.64 -0.31 -11.97
N ILE A 9 -3.43 -1.05 -11.19
CA ILE A 9 -4.44 -0.49 -10.29
C ILE A 9 -4.29 -1.11 -8.90
N ASP A 10 -4.15 -0.26 -7.89
CA ASP A 10 -4.12 -0.60 -6.48
C ASP A 10 -5.34 0.02 -5.78
N ALA A 11 -6.34 -0.80 -5.51
CA ALA A 11 -7.58 -0.40 -4.87
C ALA A 11 -7.60 -0.83 -3.39
N GLY A 12 -7.14 0.07 -2.52
CA GLY A 12 -7.22 -0.05 -1.06
C GLY A 12 -8.54 0.50 -0.52
N ASN A 13 -8.81 0.39 0.78
CA ASN A 13 -10.10 0.81 1.36
C ASN A 13 -10.37 2.32 1.36
N SER A 14 -9.34 3.16 1.32
CA SER A 14 -9.51 4.63 1.32
C SER A 14 -9.52 5.24 -0.07
N ARG A 15 -8.68 4.75 -0.99
CA ARG A 15 -8.53 5.31 -2.34
C ARG A 15 -8.07 4.26 -3.33
N ILE A 16 -8.14 4.58 -4.61
CA ILE A 16 -7.63 3.77 -5.71
C ILE A 16 -6.47 4.52 -6.35
N LYS A 17 -5.29 3.90 -6.36
CA LYS A 17 -4.10 4.41 -7.05
C LYS A 17 -3.94 3.67 -8.36
N TRP A 18 -3.37 4.34 -9.35
CA TRP A 18 -3.09 3.71 -10.63
C TRP A 18 -1.79 4.24 -11.24
N SER A 19 -1.20 3.44 -12.12
CA SER A 19 -0.11 3.87 -12.97
C SER A 19 -0.17 3.18 -14.32
N LEU A 20 0.08 3.94 -15.38
CA LEU A 20 0.42 3.40 -16.68
C LEU A 20 1.93 3.27 -16.75
N VAL A 21 2.44 2.05 -16.97
CA VAL A 21 3.89 1.79 -17.02
C VAL A 21 4.28 1.19 -18.36
N ASP A 22 5.49 1.47 -18.83
CA ASP A 22 6.05 0.74 -19.96
C ASP A 22 6.37 -0.73 -19.58
N GLN A 23 6.83 -1.51 -20.56
CA GLN A 23 7.19 -2.92 -20.37
C GLN A 23 8.39 -3.15 -19.42
N ALA A 24 9.24 -2.13 -19.24
CA ALA A 24 10.33 -2.16 -18.28
C ALA A 24 9.84 -1.86 -16.84
N GLY A 25 8.63 -1.31 -16.70
CA GLY A 25 8.03 -0.90 -15.44
C GLY A 25 8.22 0.58 -15.11
N ALA A 26 8.73 1.39 -16.04
CA ALA A 26 8.86 2.83 -15.83
C ALA A 26 7.49 3.51 -15.97
N ALA A 27 7.16 4.39 -15.03
CA ALA A 27 5.89 5.09 -15.02
C ALA A 27 5.80 6.11 -16.17
N LEU A 28 4.78 5.96 -17.02
CA LEU A 28 4.41 6.90 -18.08
C LEU A 28 3.39 7.92 -17.57
N ALA A 29 2.47 7.46 -16.72
CA ALA A 29 1.49 8.27 -16.03
C ALA A 29 1.10 7.61 -14.71
N ASN A 30 0.62 8.40 -13.76
CA ASN A 30 0.09 7.90 -12.49
C ASN A 30 -0.95 8.87 -11.94
N GLY A 31 -1.76 8.35 -11.01
CA GLY A 31 -2.75 9.16 -10.33
C GLY A 31 -3.45 8.38 -9.22
N ALA A 32 -4.39 9.03 -8.57
CA ALA A 32 -5.26 8.43 -7.59
C ALA A 32 -6.67 9.02 -7.67
N PHE A 33 -7.66 8.23 -7.30
CA PHE A 33 -9.06 8.64 -7.18
C PHE A 33 -9.61 8.14 -5.85
N GLU A 34 -10.41 8.97 -5.19
CA GLU A 34 -11.08 8.62 -3.94
C GLU A 34 -12.21 7.60 -4.20
N HIS A 35 -12.58 6.85 -3.17
CA HIS A 35 -13.85 6.12 -3.19
C HIS A 35 -14.98 7.13 -3.04
N ALA A 36 -15.53 7.60 -4.16
CA ALA A 36 -16.77 8.33 -4.08
C ALA A 36 -17.86 7.39 -3.55
N HIS A 37 -18.68 7.88 -2.64
CA HIS A 37 -19.98 7.32 -2.33
C HIS A 37 -20.86 7.39 -3.59
N HIS A 38 -20.61 6.53 -4.58
CA HIS A 38 -21.38 6.38 -5.81
C HIS A 38 -21.70 7.69 -6.58
N SER A 39 -20.81 8.71 -6.58
CA SER A 39 -21.04 9.91 -7.39
C SER A 39 -20.44 9.77 -8.80
N THR A 40 -21.22 10.13 -9.81
CA THR A 40 -20.82 10.12 -11.23
C THR A 40 -19.60 11.00 -11.50
N LEU A 41 -19.50 12.13 -10.79
CA LEU A 41 -18.41 13.10 -10.92
C LEU A 41 -17.00 12.51 -10.68
N ALA A 42 -16.87 11.53 -9.78
CA ALA A 42 -15.57 10.91 -9.51
C ALA A 42 -15.19 9.86 -10.57
N ASP A 43 -16.19 9.28 -11.26
CA ASP A 43 -15.95 8.42 -12.41
C ASP A 43 -15.54 9.28 -13.62
N ASP A 44 -16.16 10.45 -13.82
CA ASP A 44 -15.79 11.42 -14.87
C ASP A 44 -14.34 11.88 -14.72
N ALA A 45 -13.91 12.27 -13.50
CA ALA A 45 -12.52 12.68 -13.24
C ALA A 45 -11.50 11.57 -13.54
N ALA A 46 -11.85 10.30 -13.31
CA ALA A 46 -10.98 9.17 -13.63
C ALA A 46 -10.89 8.97 -15.15
N LEU A 47 -12.01 9.11 -15.88
CA LEU A 47 -12.04 9.01 -17.34
C LEU A 47 -11.28 10.16 -18.00
N ASP A 48 -11.42 11.38 -17.48
CA ASP A 48 -10.67 12.55 -17.91
C ASP A 48 -9.17 12.34 -17.73
N ALA A 49 -8.74 11.82 -16.57
CA ALA A 49 -7.34 11.51 -16.31
C ALA A 49 -6.76 10.42 -17.24
N TRP A 50 -7.63 9.58 -17.82
CA TRP A 50 -7.23 8.53 -18.77
C TRP A 50 -7.40 8.92 -20.24
N SER A 51 -8.01 10.07 -20.53
CA SER A 51 -8.42 10.49 -21.87
C SER A 51 -7.26 10.63 -22.88
N ASP A 52 -6.08 11.03 -22.40
CA ASP A 52 -4.87 11.22 -23.22
C ASP A 52 -3.88 10.04 -23.12
N LEU A 53 -4.22 9.00 -22.34
CA LEU A 53 -3.34 7.84 -22.18
C LEU A 53 -3.36 6.93 -23.40
N SER A 54 -2.19 6.41 -23.76
CA SER A 54 -2.05 5.36 -24.76
C SER A 54 -2.77 4.09 -24.33
N THR A 55 -3.22 3.29 -25.31
CA THR A 55 -3.94 2.05 -25.02
C THR A 55 -2.99 1.01 -24.41
N PRO A 56 -3.26 0.52 -23.19
CA PRO A 56 -2.44 -0.51 -22.57
C PRO A 56 -2.65 -1.87 -23.25
N ALA A 57 -1.68 -2.76 -23.13
CA ALA A 57 -1.79 -4.16 -23.53
C ALA A 57 -2.73 -4.94 -22.61
N SER A 58 -2.70 -4.63 -21.31
CA SER A 58 -3.54 -5.26 -20.28
C SER A 58 -3.60 -4.44 -18.99
N ALA A 59 -4.60 -4.74 -18.16
CA ALA A 59 -4.74 -4.17 -16.82
C ALA A 59 -4.46 -5.20 -15.71
N TRP A 60 -3.76 -4.79 -14.65
CA TRP A 60 -3.38 -5.61 -13.50
C TRP A 60 -3.88 -4.97 -12.21
N ILE A 61 -4.78 -5.65 -11.51
CA ILE A 61 -5.63 -5.04 -10.49
C ILE A 61 -5.41 -5.75 -9.16
N SER A 62 -4.84 -5.05 -8.17
CA SER A 62 -4.97 -5.38 -6.76
C SER A 62 -6.23 -4.70 -6.23
N ASN A 63 -7.11 -5.46 -5.56
CA ASN A 63 -8.31 -4.89 -4.96
C ASN A 63 -8.64 -5.58 -3.63
N VAL A 64 -8.54 -4.80 -2.56
CA VAL A 64 -8.90 -5.20 -1.18
C VAL A 64 -10.09 -4.42 -0.64
N ALA A 65 -10.72 -3.57 -1.47
CA ALA A 65 -11.88 -2.74 -1.12
C ALA A 65 -13.23 -3.38 -1.52
N GLY A 66 -13.21 -4.64 -1.95
CA GLY A 66 -14.40 -5.45 -2.18
C GLY A 66 -15.03 -5.34 -3.58
N THR A 67 -16.14 -6.06 -3.75
CA THR A 67 -16.84 -6.22 -5.04
C THR A 67 -17.39 -4.93 -5.63
N PRO A 68 -17.97 -3.98 -4.85
CA PRO A 68 -18.47 -2.72 -5.43
C PRO A 68 -17.36 -1.93 -6.14
N VAL A 69 -16.17 -1.87 -5.52
CA VAL A 69 -14.99 -1.23 -6.10
C VAL A 69 -14.48 -1.99 -7.32
N GLN A 70 -14.49 -3.33 -7.28
CA GLN A 70 -14.13 -4.16 -8.43
C GLN A 70 -14.99 -3.82 -9.66
N ASN A 71 -16.30 -3.73 -9.47
CA ASN A 71 -17.25 -3.44 -10.54
C ASN A 71 -17.06 -2.01 -11.07
N ARG A 72 -16.76 -1.05 -10.19
CA ARG A 72 -16.42 0.33 -10.58
C ARG A 72 -15.19 0.36 -11.48
N ILE A 73 -14.10 -0.29 -11.08
CA ILE A 73 -12.86 -0.36 -11.86
C ILE A 73 -13.11 -1.00 -13.22
N GLN A 74 -13.91 -2.07 -13.27
CA GLN A 74 -14.27 -2.71 -14.54
C GLN A 74 -15.00 -1.75 -15.47
N ARG A 75 -16.03 -1.05 -14.98
CA ARG A 75 -16.76 -0.05 -15.79
C ARG A 75 -15.85 1.06 -16.32
N LEU A 76 -14.93 1.57 -15.51
CA LEU A 76 -13.98 2.61 -15.93
C LEU A 76 -13.04 2.11 -17.04
N ILE A 77 -12.50 0.89 -16.88
CA ILE A 77 -11.66 0.28 -17.91
C ILE A 77 -12.48 0.04 -19.18
N ASP A 78 -13.69 -0.49 -19.10
CA ASP A 78 -14.52 -0.80 -20.27
C ASP A 78 -14.99 0.47 -21.01
N ALA A 79 -15.25 1.55 -20.29
CA ALA A 79 -15.60 2.84 -20.88
C ALA A 79 -14.43 3.45 -21.67
N ARG A 80 -13.18 3.25 -21.22
CA ARG A 80 -11.99 3.81 -21.87
C ARG A 80 -11.35 2.88 -22.90
N TRP A 81 -11.26 1.59 -22.59
CA TRP A 81 -10.64 0.55 -23.41
C TRP A 81 -11.54 -0.70 -23.42
N PRO A 82 -12.56 -0.74 -24.29
CA PRO A 82 -13.46 -1.88 -24.41
C PRO A 82 -12.70 -3.19 -24.65
N ALA A 83 -13.10 -4.24 -23.93
CA ALA A 83 -12.50 -5.58 -24.04
C ALA A 83 -10.99 -5.66 -23.69
N LEU A 84 -10.44 -4.67 -22.99
CA LEU A 84 -9.05 -4.73 -22.51
C LEU A 84 -8.81 -5.96 -21.63
N PRO A 85 -7.83 -6.84 -21.96
CA PRO A 85 -7.45 -7.96 -21.12
C PRO A 85 -7.09 -7.49 -19.72
N ARG A 86 -7.62 -8.15 -18.68
CA ARG A 86 -7.37 -7.76 -17.30
C ARG A 86 -7.21 -8.95 -16.37
N THR A 87 -6.33 -8.79 -15.39
CA THR A 87 -6.04 -9.79 -14.36
C THR A 87 -6.28 -9.18 -12.99
N VAL A 88 -7.16 -9.81 -12.20
CA VAL A 88 -7.27 -9.52 -10.77
C VAL A 88 -6.17 -10.29 -10.05
N VAL A 89 -5.21 -9.56 -9.50
CA VAL A 89 -4.07 -10.11 -8.76
C VAL A 89 -4.55 -10.61 -7.40
N ARG A 90 -4.11 -11.81 -7.05
CA ARG A 90 -4.33 -12.43 -5.74
C ARG A 90 -3.01 -12.98 -5.24
N ALA A 91 -2.86 -13.07 -3.93
CA ALA A 91 -1.74 -13.78 -3.33
C ALA A 91 -1.74 -15.25 -3.76
N ARG A 92 -0.54 -15.80 -3.91
CA ARG A 92 -0.29 -17.19 -4.35
C ARG A 92 0.71 -17.84 -3.40
N ALA A 93 0.90 -19.15 -3.54
CA ALA A 93 1.91 -19.89 -2.77
C ALA A 93 3.33 -19.39 -3.10
N ALA A 94 3.62 -19.11 -4.38
CA ALA A 94 4.88 -18.50 -4.79
C ALA A 94 4.69 -17.67 -6.07
N GLN A 95 5.39 -16.55 -6.17
CA GLN A 95 5.43 -15.70 -7.37
C GLN A 95 6.60 -14.72 -7.29
N CYS A 96 7.24 -14.40 -8.42
CA CYS A 96 8.28 -13.37 -8.52
C CYS A 96 9.39 -13.45 -7.44
N GLY A 97 9.81 -14.68 -7.08
CA GLY A 97 10.84 -14.90 -6.07
C GLY A 97 10.39 -14.71 -4.62
N VAL A 98 9.10 -14.63 -4.35
CA VAL A 98 8.50 -14.62 -3.00
C VAL A 98 7.73 -15.92 -2.77
N THR A 99 7.92 -16.54 -1.60
CA THR A 99 7.17 -17.71 -1.13
C THR A 99 6.28 -17.32 0.05
N ASN A 100 4.99 -17.65 -0.01
CA ASN A 100 3.98 -17.29 0.97
C ASN A 100 3.75 -18.43 1.97
N THR A 101 4.04 -18.20 3.26
CA THR A 101 3.85 -19.21 4.31
C THR A 101 2.57 -19.05 5.11
N TYR A 102 1.60 -18.22 4.66
CA TYR A 102 0.26 -18.27 5.24
C TYR A 102 -0.31 -19.68 5.15
N ALA A 103 -1.03 -20.12 6.19
CA ALA A 103 -1.72 -21.41 6.19
C ALA A 103 -2.65 -21.58 4.98
N ASP A 104 -3.29 -20.49 4.57
CA ASP A 104 -3.96 -20.36 3.28
C ASP A 104 -3.38 -19.13 2.54
N PRO A 105 -2.47 -19.35 1.56
CA PRO A 105 -1.82 -18.27 0.82
C PRO A 105 -2.80 -17.30 0.15
N ALA A 106 -3.99 -17.77 -0.26
CA ALA A 106 -4.97 -16.95 -0.96
C ALA A 106 -5.66 -15.91 -0.06
N ARG A 107 -5.56 -16.05 1.27
CA ARG A 107 -6.14 -15.10 2.24
C ARG A 107 -5.27 -13.88 2.50
N LEU A 108 -4.02 -13.88 2.05
CA LEU A 108 -3.17 -12.70 2.13
C LEU A 108 -3.69 -11.62 1.16
N GLY A 109 -3.76 -10.37 1.64
CA GLY A 109 -4.15 -9.22 0.81
C GLY A 109 -3.28 -9.09 -0.43
N SER A 110 -3.91 -8.81 -1.58
CA SER A 110 -3.20 -8.68 -2.87
C SER A 110 -2.23 -7.51 -2.90
N ASP A 111 -2.54 -6.45 -2.15
CA ASP A 111 -1.71 -5.27 -1.93
C ASP A 111 -0.43 -5.61 -1.17
N ARG A 112 -0.55 -6.32 -0.04
CA ARG A 112 0.58 -6.82 0.76
C ARG A 112 1.46 -7.77 -0.06
N TRP A 113 0.83 -8.66 -0.83
CA TRP A 113 1.54 -9.57 -1.73
C TRP A 113 2.37 -8.84 -2.78
N ALA A 114 1.76 -7.90 -3.51
CA ALA A 114 2.47 -7.09 -4.50
C ALA A 114 3.57 -6.24 -3.84
N GLY A 115 3.30 -5.65 -2.67
CA GLY A 115 4.29 -4.88 -1.91
C GLY A 115 5.54 -5.69 -1.55
N MET A 116 5.37 -6.94 -1.09
CA MET A 116 6.50 -7.82 -0.82
C MET A 116 7.28 -8.22 -2.08
N ILE A 117 6.59 -8.45 -3.20
CA ILE A 117 7.25 -8.73 -4.48
C ILE A 117 8.12 -7.54 -4.91
N ALA A 118 7.64 -6.31 -4.75
CA ALA A 118 8.43 -5.12 -5.02
C ALA A 118 9.63 -5.00 -4.07
N ALA A 119 9.40 -5.17 -2.77
CA ALA A 119 10.45 -5.10 -1.76
C ALA A 119 11.55 -6.14 -2.01
N ARG A 120 11.16 -7.37 -2.36
CA ARG A 120 12.08 -8.45 -2.76
C ARG A 120 12.97 -8.04 -3.93
N ALA A 121 12.39 -7.45 -4.96
CA ALA A 121 13.11 -7.06 -6.16
C ALA A 121 14.00 -5.83 -5.93
N ALA A 122 13.57 -4.88 -5.09
CA ALA A 122 14.30 -3.65 -4.80
C ALA A 122 15.51 -3.88 -3.87
N TYR A 123 15.44 -4.87 -2.97
CA TYR A 123 16.47 -5.16 -1.97
C TYR A 123 16.87 -6.65 -2.00
N PRO A 124 17.49 -7.11 -3.11
CA PRO A 124 17.85 -8.53 -3.26
C PRO A 124 18.89 -8.95 -2.22
N GLY A 125 18.68 -10.11 -1.60
CA GLY A 125 19.60 -10.68 -0.61
C GLY A 125 19.53 -10.05 0.79
N GLU A 126 18.58 -9.13 1.03
CA GLU A 126 18.37 -8.53 2.35
C GLU A 126 17.15 -9.13 3.07
N HIS A 127 17.21 -9.20 4.40
CA HIS A 127 16.04 -9.44 5.25
C HIS A 127 15.26 -8.14 5.41
N LEU A 128 13.94 -8.17 5.23
CA LEU A 128 13.11 -6.98 5.23
C LEU A 128 11.99 -7.08 6.27
N LEU A 129 11.75 -5.97 6.95
CA LEU A 129 10.47 -5.66 7.57
C LEU A 129 9.81 -4.60 6.70
N VAL A 130 8.75 -4.97 5.98
CA VAL A 130 8.00 -4.04 5.14
C VAL A 130 6.86 -3.47 5.98
N ALA A 131 6.86 -2.16 6.19
CA ALA A 131 5.82 -1.42 6.91
C ALA A 131 5.05 -0.54 5.93
N THR A 132 3.75 -0.79 5.77
CA THR A 132 2.89 -0.04 4.86
C THR A 132 1.82 0.73 5.63
N PHE A 133 1.75 2.05 5.41
CA PHE A 133 0.83 2.95 6.11
C PHE A 133 -0.33 3.40 5.21
N GLY A 134 -1.52 2.87 5.50
CA GLY A 134 -2.78 3.25 4.87
C GLY A 134 -3.93 3.31 5.88
N THR A 135 -5.11 2.83 5.49
CA THR A 135 -6.25 2.64 6.41
C THR A 135 -5.85 1.75 7.59
N ALA A 136 -5.13 0.67 7.28
CA ALA A 136 -4.41 -0.14 8.24
C ALA A 136 -2.91 0.13 8.11
N THR A 137 -2.19 -0.11 9.19
CA THR A 137 -0.74 -0.30 9.19
C THR A 137 -0.46 -1.79 9.14
N THR A 138 0.29 -2.23 8.14
CA THR A 138 0.69 -3.63 8.00
C THR A 138 2.20 -3.77 8.12
N LEU A 139 2.62 -4.89 8.67
CA LEU A 139 4.02 -5.29 8.79
C LEU A 139 4.19 -6.66 8.17
N GLU A 140 5.16 -6.83 7.28
CA GLU A 140 5.50 -8.10 6.65
C GLU A 140 6.98 -8.43 6.88
N ALA A 141 7.26 -9.61 7.46
CA ALA A 141 8.60 -10.14 7.62
C ALA A 141 8.98 -10.99 6.39
N LEU A 142 9.97 -10.52 5.63
CA LEU A 142 10.44 -11.17 4.41
C LEU A 142 11.93 -11.52 4.52
N ARG A 143 12.27 -12.80 4.35
CA ARG A 143 13.65 -13.28 4.42
C ARG A 143 14.44 -12.97 3.13
N ALA A 144 15.76 -12.96 3.25
CA ALA A 144 16.72 -12.76 2.16
C ALA A 144 16.66 -13.86 1.07
N ASP A 145 16.00 -14.99 1.31
CA ASP A 145 15.72 -16.03 0.32
C ASP A 145 14.34 -15.86 -0.36
N GLY A 146 13.54 -14.88 0.07
CA GLY A 146 12.21 -14.61 -0.46
C GLY A 146 11.08 -15.26 0.32
N VAL A 147 11.35 -15.92 1.46
CA VAL A 147 10.30 -16.49 2.30
C VAL A 147 9.62 -15.40 3.12
N PHE A 148 8.33 -15.15 2.85
CA PHE A 148 7.47 -14.34 3.73
C PHE A 148 7.06 -15.20 4.92
N THR A 149 7.50 -14.86 6.13
CA THR A 149 7.33 -15.70 7.33
C THR A 149 6.09 -15.35 8.15
N GLY A 150 5.40 -14.26 7.82
CA GLY A 150 4.25 -13.76 8.56
C GLY A 150 4.26 -12.25 8.72
N GLY A 151 3.21 -11.72 9.35
CA GLY A 151 3.04 -10.29 9.48
C GLY A 151 2.00 -9.86 10.52
N LEU A 152 1.93 -8.56 10.75
CA LEU A 152 1.01 -7.93 11.70
C LEU A 152 0.09 -6.94 10.96
N ILE A 153 -1.10 -6.72 11.51
CA ILE A 153 -2.06 -5.74 11.03
C ILE A 153 -2.58 -4.94 12.23
N ALA A 154 -2.49 -3.63 12.15
CA ALA A 154 -2.99 -2.69 13.15
C ALA A 154 -3.83 -1.59 12.46
N PRO A 155 -4.74 -0.89 13.18
CA PRO A 155 -5.37 0.29 12.63
C PRO A 155 -4.30 1.34 12.28
N GLY A 156 -4.47 2.04 11.15
CA GLY A 156 -3.59 3.15 10.79
C GLY A 156 -3.82 4.37 11.69
N TRP A 157 -2.92 5.35 11.61
CA TRP A 157 -2.97 6.55 12.45
C TRP A 157 -4.33 7.28 12.43
N SER A 158 -4.89 7.53 11.24
CA SER A 158 -6.20 8.17 11.09
C SER A 158 -7.34 7.30 11.64
N LEU A 159 -7.31 5.98 11.40
CA LEU A 159 -8.34 5.07 11.89
C LEU A 159 -8.32 4.93 13.41
N MET A 160 -7.13 4.96 14.04
CA MET A 160 -7.02 4.99 15.50
C MET A 160 -7.73 6.22 16.08
N MET A 161 -7.47 7.41 15.54
CA MET A 161 -8.11 8.65 15.99
C MET A 161 -9.62 8.65 15.72
N GLU A 162 -10.05 8.19 14.54
CA GLU A 162 -11.46 8.07 14.18
C GLU A 162 -12.21 7.12 15.14
N SER A 163 -11.57 6.01 15.53
CA SER A 163 -12.16 5.05 16.45
C SER A 163 -12.44 5.68 17.82
N LEU A 164 -11.52 6.51 18.33
CA LEU A 164 -11.65 7.21 19.61
C LEU A 164 -12.74 8.28 19.55
N GLY A 165 -12.78 9.07 18.47
CA GLY A 165 -13.81 10.09 18.28
C GLY A 165 -15.22 9.50 18.09
N SER A 166 -15.33 8.35 17.44
CA SER A 166 -16.63 7.72 17.14
C SER A 166 -17.19 6.87 18.29
N HIS A 167 -16.35 6.41 19.22
CA HIS A 167 -16.74 5.49 20.29
C HIS A 167 -16.59 6.07 21.70
N THR A 168 -16.40 7.39 21.82
CA THR A 168 -16.39 8.07 23.12
C THR A 168 -17.24 9.33 23.08
N ALA A 169 -17.81 9.72 24.23
CA ALA A 169 -18.76 10.83 24.28
C ALA A 169 -18.10 12.22 24.19
N GLN A 170 -16.81 12.34 24.49
CA GLN A 170 -16.13 13.63 24.69
C GLN A 170 -14.89 13.84 23.82
N LEU A 171 -14.37 12.80 23.16
CA LEU A 171 -13.19 12.97 22.29
C LEU A 171 -13.65 13.46 20.91
N PRO A 172 -12.95 14.45 20.32
CA PRO A 172 -13.25 14.91 18.98
C PRO A 172 -12.89 13.84 17.94
N THR A 173 -13.62 13.83 16.83
CA THR A 173 -13.18 13.15 15.60
C THR A 173 -12.20 14.07 14.88
N LEU A 174 -10.95 13.64 14.73
CA LEU A 174 -9.90 14.40 14.05
C LEU A 174 -9.64 13.83 12.66
N ASP A 175 -9.71 14.69 11.64
CA ASP A 175 -9.12 14.36 10.35
C ASP A 175 -7.59 14.45 10.39
N ALA A 176 -6.95 13.89 9.37
CA ALA A 176 -5.48 13.84 9.29
C ALA A 176 -4.83 15.22 9.25
N ALA A 177 -5.49 16.22 8.64
CA ALA A 177 -4.95 17.58 8.52
C ALA A 177 -4.93 18.28 9.88
N SER A 178 -6.06 18.26 10.59
CA SER A 178 -6.24 18.81 11.93
C SER A 178 -5.32 18.13 12.95
N ALA A 179 -5.19 16.80 12.85
CA ALA A 179 -4.29 16.02 13.70
C ALA A 179 -2.82 16.41 13.49
N ARG A 180 -2.42 16.70 12.25
CA ARG A 180 -1.06 17.12 11.92
C ARG A 180 -0.77 18.54 12.41
N GLU A 181 -1.75 19.43 12.28
CA GLU A 181 -1.65 20.78 12.84
C GLU A 181 -1.48 20.73 14.38
N ALA A 182 -2.24 19.87 15.07
CA ALA A 182 -2.13 19.68 16.50
C ALA A 182 -0.74 19.16 16.94
N LEU A 183 -0.16 18.22 16.19
CA LEU A 183 1.20 17.73 16.45
C LEU A 183 2.24 18.84 16.32
N ASN A 184 2.15 19.67 15.28
CA ASN A 184 3.12 20.75 15.03
C ASN A 184 3.15 21.80 16.16
N ARG A 185 2.05 21.95 16.89
CA ARG A 185 1.95 22.84 18.07
C ARG A 185 2.53 22.21 19.34
N THR A 186 2.74 20.90 19.35
CA THR A 186 3.22 20.16 20.51
C THR A 186 4.73 20.36 20.69
N ARG A 187 5.19 20.47 21.94
CA ARG A 187 6.61 20.72 22.30
C ARG A 187 7.22 19.62 23.19
N SER A 188 6.40 18.68 23.65
CA SER A 188 6.77 17.59 24.57
C SER A 188 6.11 16.29 24.12
N LEU A 189 6.63 15.15 24.58
CA LEU A 189 6.09 13.83 24.29
C LEU A 189 4.61 13.69 24.73
N PHE A 190 4.28 14.21 25.91
CA PHE A 190 2.92 14.23 26.44
C PHE A 190 2.28 15.60 26.21
N ALA A 191 1.19 15.61 25.46
CA ALA A 191 0.43 16.81 25.16
C ALA A 191 -0.50 17.22 26.30
N THR A 192 -0.79 18.51 26.40
CA THR A 192 -1.73 19.10 27.37
C THR A 192 -3.02 19.61 26.72
N ASP A 193 -3.26 19.21 25.47
CA ASP A 193 -4.45 19.50 24.67
C ASP A 193 -5.02 18.19 24.13
N THR A 194 -6.34 18.03 24.12
CA THR A 194 -6.99 16.77 23.75
C THR A 194 -6.67 16.36 22.31
N ALA A 195 -6.69 17.31 21.36
CA ALA A 195 -6.45 16.98 19.96
C ALA A 195 -4.99 16.55 19.74
N ALA A 196 -4.05 17.28 20.35
CA ALA A 196 -2.64 16.92 20.35
C ALA A 196 -2.38 15.58 21.05
N ALA A 197 -3.05 15.30 22.17
CA ALA A 197 -2.89 14.06 22.93
C ALA A 197 -3.37 12.84 22.14
N LEU A 198 -4.51 12.94 21.44
CA LEU A 198 -5.00 11.89 20.54
C LEU A 198 -4.01 11.61 19.43
N SER A 199 -3.60 12.67 18.76
CA SER A 199 -2.70 12.62 17.61
C SER A 199 -1.33 12.03 17.97
N ALA A 200 -0.72 12.51 19.06
CA ALA A 200 0.56 12.04 19.58
C ALA A 200 0.48 10.61 20.11
N GLY A 201 -0.57 10.27 20.87
CA GLY A 201 -0.75 8.91 21.38
C GLY A 201 -0.88 7.87 20.26
N CYS A 202 -1.68 8.18 19.24
CA CYS A 202 -1.82 7.30 18.06
C CYS A 202 -0.51 7.20 17.28
N LEU A 203 0.23 8.31 17.12
CA LEU A 203 1.51 8.33 16.42
C LEU A 203 2.56 7.48 17.15
N LEU A 204 2.67 7.62 18.47
CA LEU A 204 3.59 6.82 19.29
C LEU A 204 3.24 5.34 19.27
N ALA A 205 1.94 4.99 19.26
CA ALA A 205 1.51 3.61 19.10
C ALA A 205 1.97 3.00 17.77
N GLN A 206 1.93 3.78 16.68
CA GLN A 206 2.46 3.34 15.37
C GLN A 206 3.97 3.14 15.44
N ALA A 207 4.73 4.15 15.89
CA ALA A 207 6.18 4.09 15.98
C ALA A 207 6.63 2.91 16.84
N ALA A 208 6.10 2.77 18.05
CA ALA A 208 6.46 1.70 18.97
C ALA A 208 6.12 0.30 18.43
N LEU A 209 5.01 0.13 17.70
CA LEU A 209 4.69 -1.14 17.03
C LEU A 209 5.77 -1.51 16.01
N ILE A 210 6.19 -0.56 15.18
CA ILE A 210 7.17 -0.79 14.11
C ILE A 210 8.54 -1.08 14.71
N GLU A 211 9.01 -0.24 15.65
CA GLU A 211 10.33 -0.36 16.25
C GLU A 211 10.46 -1.65 17.06
N ARG A 212 9.45 -1.99 17.84
CA ARG A 212 9.43 -3.25 18.58
C ARG A 212 9.47 -4.43 17.63
N ALA A 213 8.62 -4.45 16.60
CA ALA A 213 8.62 -5.52 15.62
C ALA A 213 9.97 -5.64 14.89
N TRP A 214 10.62 -4.52 14.58
CA TRP A 214 11.94 -4.49 13.95
C TRP A 214 13.03 -5.06 14.88
N HIS A 215 13.07 -4.63 16.14
CA HIS A 215 14.02 -5.15 17.13
C HIS A 215 13.82 -6.64 17.40
N ASP A 216 12.58 -7.06 17.62
CA ASP A 216 12.23 -8.46 17.89
C ASP A 216 12.61 -9.33 16.68
N LEU A 217 12.35 -8.87 15.45
CA LEU A 217 12.70 -9.61 14.23
C LEU A 217 14.21 -9.73 14.01
N LYS A 218 14.98 -8.65 14.27
CA LYS A 218 16.46 -8.71 14.23
C LYS A 218 17.02 -9.69 15.24
N ALA A 219 16.46 -9.70 16.46
CA ALA A 219 16.87 -10.60 17.52
C ALA A 219 16.55 -12.06 17.18
N ASP A 220 15.32 -12.35 16.71
CA ASP A 220 14.87 -13.70 16.34
C ASP A 220 15.69 -14.27 15.17
N TRP A 221 15.93 -13.46 14.14
CA TRP A 221 16.68 -13.88 12.96
C TRP A 221 18.19 -13.86 13.12
N GLN A 222 18.69 -13.26 14.21
CA GLN A 222 20.11 -13.01 14.47
C GLN A 222 20.82 -12.40 13.24
N ALA A 223 20.15 -11.45 12.58
CA ALA A 223 20.59 -10.88 11.32
C ALA A 223 20.22 -9.40 11.19
N GLU A 224 20.87 -8.72 10.25
CA GLU A 224 20.46 -7.38 9.85
C GLU A 224 19.13 -7.42 9.10
N VAL A 225 18.23 -6.49 9.44
CA VAL A 225 16.90 -6.37 8.83
C VAL A 225 16.71 -4.92 8.40
N ARG A 226 16.42 -4.70 7.12
CA ARG A 226 16.03 -3.39 6.62
C ARG A 226 14.56 -3.13 6.92
N LEU A 227 14.28 -2.02 7.58
CA LEU A 227 12.92 -1.48 7.67
C LEU A 227 12.60 -0.68 6.40
N VAL A 228 11.63 -1.16 5.63
CA VAL A 228 11.13 -0.50 4.41
C VAL A 228 9.77 0.12 4.70
N LEU A 229 9.66 1.43 4.54
CA LEU A 229 8.44 2.19 4.77
C LEU A 229 7.76 2.52 3.43
N GLY A 230 6.46 2.21 3.34
CA GLY A 230 5.62 2.58 2.20
C GLY A 230 4.27 3.15 2.65
N GLY A 231 3.50 3.64 1.68
CA GLY A 231 2.14 4.14 1.93
C GLY A 231 2.06 5.63 2.19
N GLY A 232 0.84 6.17 2.08
CA GLY A 232 0.60 7.62 2.05
C GLY A 232 0.78 8.32 3.38
N ALA A 233 0.68 7.58 4.49
CA ALA A 233 0.83 8.10 5.85
C ALA A 233 2.26 7.92 6.42
N ALA A 234 3.24 7.60 5.56
CA ALA A 234 4.64 7.42 5.99
C ALA A 234 5.25 8.71 6.53
N ASN A 235 4.88 9.87 5.97
CA ASN A 235 5.41 11.18 6.37
C ASN A 235 5.14 11.49 7.84
N GLU A 236 3.96 11.10 8.33
CA GLU A 236 3.51 11.34 9.68
C GLU A 236 4.33 10.53 10.68
N ILE A 237 4.74 9.31 10.29
CA ILE A 237 5.39 8.34 11.18
C ILE A 237 6.91 8.46 11.16
N VAL A 238 7.51 8.83 10.02
CA VAL A 238 8.97 8.93 9.84
C VAL A 238 9.62 9.82 10.90
N GLY A 239 9.00 10.94 11.25
CA GLY A 239 9.55 11.86 12.25
C GLY A 239 9.51 11.33 13.70
N ALA A 240 8.81 10.23 13.94
CA ALA A 240 8.68 9.59 15.26
C ALA A 240 9.45 8.27 15.37
N LEU A 241 10.16 7.85 14.32
CA LEU A 241 10.98 6.63 14.32
C LEU A 241 12.44 6.97 14.65
N ASP A 242 13.00 6.27 15.63
CA ASP A 242 14.40 6.36 16.07
C ASP A 242 15.28 5.25 15.46
N VAL A 243 14.70 4.35 14.65
CA VAL A 243 15.41 3.26 13.99
C VAL A 243 15.74 3.56 12.51
N PRO A 244 16.83 3.00 11.96
CA PRO A 244 17.16 3.16 10.54
C PRO A 244 16.05 2.62 9.64
N HIS A 245 15.65 3.41 8.65
CA HIS A 245 14.57 3.05 7.74
C HIS A 245 14.81 3.57 6.32
N THR A 246 14.17 2.95 5.34
CA THR A 246 14.22 3.35 3.93
C THR A 246 12.81 3.53 3.40
N ARG A 247 12.59 4.59 2.62
CA ARG A 247 11.27 4.87 2.05
C ARG A 247 11.15 4.35 0.63
N HIS A 248 10.00 3.75 0.31
CA HIS A 248 9.64 3.31 -1.04
C HIS A 248 8.13 3.52 -1.30
N ASP A 249 7.76 4.67 -1.86
CA ASP A 249 6.36 5.12 -1.92
C ASP A 249 5.44 4.36 -2.90
N SER A 250 6.01 3.58 -3.82
CA SER A 250 5.25 2.88 -4.88
C SER A 250 5.30 1.36 -4.81
N LEU A 251 5.57 0.76 -3.65
CA LEU A 251 5.76 -0.70 -3.51
C LEU A 251 4.66 -1.53 -4.19
N VAL A 252 3.38 -1.24 -3.92
CA VAL A 252 2.28 -2.04 -4.48
C VAL A 252 2.24 -1.96 -6.01
N LEU A 253 2.32 -0.74 -6.58
CA LEU A 253 2.32 -0.55 -8.04
C LEU A 253 3.58 -1.16 -8.68
N SER A 254 4.76 -1.01 -8.08
CA SER A 254 5.98 -1.67 -8.55
C SER A 254 5.84 -3.20 -8.54
N GLY A 255 5.16 -3.76 -7.54
CA GLY A 255 4.89 -5.19 -7.44
C GLY A 255 3.97 -5.68 -8.55
N LEU A 256 2.91 -4.92 -8.84
CA LEU A 256 2.01 -5.19 -9.95
C LEU A 256 2.74 -5.12 -11.31
N ALA A 257 3.67 -4.19 -11.50
CA ALA A 257 4.51 -4.12 -12.70
C ALA A 257 5.35 -5.38 -12.89
N LEU A 258 5.97 -5.88 -11.81
CA LEU A 258 6.76 -7.11 -11.82
C LEU A 258 5.91 -8.34 -12.14
N ILE A 259 4.71 -8.42 -11.54
CA ILE A 259 3.75 -9.49 -11.81
C ILE A 259 3.30 -9.48 -13.28
N ALA A 260 3.01 -8.30 -13.83
CA ALA A 260 2.59 -8.15 -15.22
C ALA A 260 3.66 -8.66 -16.19
N ARG A 261 4.91 -8.25 -15.98
CA ARG A 261 6.07 -8.66 -16.78
C ARG A 261 6.38 -10.16 -16.67
N ASP A 262 6.31 -10.71 -15.47
CA ASP A 262 6.53 -12.15 -15.23
C ASP A 262 5.45 -13.02 -15.89
N ALA A 263 4.21 -12.54 -15.95
CA ALA A 263 3.14 -13.23 -16.64
C ALA A 263 3.31 -13.22 -18.16
N THR A 264 3.71 -12.10 -18.77
CA THR A 264 3.90 -12.03 -20.22
C THR A 264 5.11 -12.81 -20.70
N ALA A 265 6.21 -12.82 -19.95
CA ALA A 265 7.38 -13.67 -20.27
C ALA A 265 7.03 -15.17 -20.38
N ARG A 266 6.13 -15.67 -19.51
CA ARG A 266 5.66 -17.06 -19.52
C ARG A 266 4.71 -17.42 -20.67
N HIS A 267 4.10 -16.45 -21.35
CA HIS A 267 3.26 -16.72 -22.52
C HIS A 267 4.06 -16.65 -23.84
N SER A 268 5.27 -16.11 -23.80
CA SER A 268 6.19 -16.01 -24.95
C SER A 268 7.24 -17.12 -24.99
N SER A 269 7.24 -18.04 -24.02
CA SER A 269 8.12 -19.22 -23.91
C SER A 269 7.35 -20.51 -24.10
#